data_AF-A0AAQ4EYN4-F1
#
_entry.id   AF-A0AAQ4EYN4-F1
#
_cell.length_a   1.000
_cell.length_b   1.000
_cell.length_c   1.000
_cell.angle_alpha   90.00
_cell.angle_beta   90.00
_cell.angle_gamma   90.00
#
_symmetry.space_group_name_H-M   'P 1'
#
loop_
_entity.id
_entity.type
_entity.pdbx_description
1 polymer ?
#
loop_
_entity_poly.entity_id
_entity_poly.type
_entity_poly.pdbx_seq_one_letter_code
_entity_poly.pdbx_strand_id
1 'polypeptide(L)'
;MNTKATNRNRNGSTDYGLFQINNGYWCSPGRHNICRVKCRALLSDNISAAVKCAKKIYKSSGFNAWYGWKAKCRGRNLSRYVKGCRY
;
A
#
# COMPACT_ATOMS: atom_id res chain seq x y z
N MET A 1 5.68 -12.11 0.93
CA MET A 1 5.26 -10.74 1.33
C MET A 1 6.51 -9.98 1.76
N ASN A 2 6.72 -8.73 1.35
CA ASN A 2 7.95 -7.98 1.65
C ASN A 2 7.61 -6.54 2.11
N THR A 3 7.88 -6.23 3.37
CA THR A 3 7.70 -4.90 3.98
C THR A 3 8.69 -3.86 3.46
N LYS A 4 9.85 -4.29 2.95
CA LYS A 4 10.92 -3.40 2.47
C LYS A 4 10.87 -3.14 0.96
N ALA A 5 9.83 -3.62 0.28
CA ALA A 5 9.68 -3.45 -1.16
C ALA A 5 9.53 -1.97 -1.54
N THR A 6 10.27 -1.55 -2.57
CA THR A 6 10.13 -0.23 -3.18
C THR A 6 10.04 -0.36 -4.70
N ASN A 7 9.27 0.52 -5.33
CA ASN A 7 9.14 0.56 -6.78
C ASN A 7 9.19 2.01 -7.26
N ARG A 8 10.09 2.31 -8.20
CA ARG A 8 10.24 3.65 -8.79
C ARG A 8 9.36 3.76 -10.03
N ASN A 9 8.43 4.69 -10.02
CA ASN A 9 7.53 4.93 -11.14
C ASN A 9 8.14 5.87 -12.17
N ARG A 10 7.70 5.74 -13.44
CA ARG A 10 8.17 6.57 -14.56
C ARG A 10 7.95 8.07 -14.35
N ASN A 11 6.92 8.45 -13.58
CA ASN A 11 6.61 9.84 -13.24
C ASN A 11 7.47 10.40 -12.07
N GLY A 12 8.50 9.67 -11.63
CA GLY A 12 9.38 10.11 -10.54
C GLY A 12 8.78 10.00 -9.14
N SER A 13 7.63 9.35 -8.97
CA SER A 13 7.15 8.91 -7.65
C SER A 13 7.72 7.54 -7.28
N THR A 14 7.64 7.16 -6.02
CA THR A 14 8.07 5.85 -5.51
C THR A 14 6.94 5.25 -4.67
N ASP A 15 6.71 3.94 -4.83
CA ASP A 15 5.80 3.15 -4.01
C ASP A 15 6.57 2.47 -2.87
N TYR A 16 6.01 2.48 -1.67
CA TYR A 16 6.67 2.01 -0.46
C TYR A 16 5.91 0.88 0.23
N GLY A 17 6.68 -0.14 0.58
CA GLY A 17 6.34 -1.19 1.53
C GLY A 17 5.29 -2.18 1.03
N LEU A 18 4.74 -2.92 1.99
CA LEU A 18 3.86 -4.07 1.74
C LEU A 18 2.65 -3.71 0.86
N PHE A 19 2.09 -2.53 1.05
CA PHE A 19 0.91 -2.05 0.32
C PHE A 19 1.26 -1.16 -0.88
N GLN A 20 2.55 -1.00 -1.23
CA GLN A 20 3.00 -0.18 -2.36
C GLN A 20 2.35 1.22 -2.35
N ILE A 21 2.50 1.92 -1.22
CA ILE A 21 1.89 3.24 -1.00
C ILE A 21 2.76 4.31 -1.68
N ASN A 22 2.16 5.08 -2.58
CA ASN A 22 2.86 6.06 -3.41
C ASN A 22 3.17 7.38 -2.68
N ASN A 23 4.42 7.86 -2.73
CA ASN A 23 4.81 9.14 -2.13
C ASN A 23 4.37 10.39 -2.93
N GLY A 24 3.80 10.23 -4.11
CA GLY A 24 3.16 11.35 -4.83
C GLY A 24 2.01 11.94 -4.02
N TYR A 25 1.35 11.15 -3.17
CA TYR A 25 0.15 11.59 -2.43
C TYR A 25 0.20 11.31 -0.91
N TRP A 26 0.78 10.18 -0.50
CA TRP A 26 0.43 9.60 0.80
C TRP A 26 1.45 9.79 1.91
N CYS A 27 2.75 9.88 1.61
CA CYS A 27 3.82 9.92 2.61
C CYS A 27 4.94 10.91 2.24
N SER A 28 5.76 11.30 3.21
CA SER A 28 6.93 12.17 3.01
C SER A 28 8.28 11.43 3.14
N PRO A 29 9.32 11.76 2.36
CA PRO A 29 9.37 12.80 1.34
C PRO A 29 8.54 12.43 0.11
N GLY A 30 7.84 13.43 -0.43
CA GLY A 30 6.80 13.25 -1.44
C GLY A 30 6.12 14.58 -1.76
N ARG A 31 5.32 14.63 -2.83
CA ARG A 31 4.61 15.86 -3.24
C ARG A 31 3.50 16.24 -2.25
N HIS A 32 2.86 15.23 -1.64
CA HIS A 32 1.89 15.41 -0.57
C HIS A 32 2.15 14.40 0.56
N ASN A 33 1.50 14.59 1.71
CA ASN A 33 1.64 13.70 2.86
C ASN A 33 0.29 13.49 3.56
N ILE A 34 -0.70 13.00 2.81
CA ILE A 34 -2.08 12.85 3.31
C ILE A 34 -2.13 11.91 4.52
N CYS A 35 -1.29 10.88 4.60
CA CYS A 35 -1.23 10.00 5.77
C CYS A 35 -0.45 10.57 6.96
N ARG A 36 0.21 11.73 6.81
CA ARG A 36 1.06 12.35 7.84
C ARG A 36 2.10 11.36 8.38
N VAL A 37 2.80 10.67 7.48
CA VAL A 37 3.76 9.60 7.82
C VAL A 37 5.01 9.71 6.96
N LYS A 38 6.16 9.35 7.53
CA LYS A 38 7.40 9.22 6.75
C LYS A 38 7.32 7.95 5.88
N CYS A 39 7.67 8.01 4.59
CA CYS A 39 7.67 6.87 3.68
C CYS A 39 8.57 5.73 4.20
N ARG A 40 9.68 6.07 4.87
CA ARG A 40 10.55 5.07 5.52
C ARG A 40 9.82 4.27 6.61
N ALA A 41 8.85 4.85 7.31
CA ALA A 41 8.07 4.14 8.33
C ALA A 41 7.12 3.10 7.70
N LEU A 42 6.80 3.22 6.41
CA LEU A 42 6.03 2.23 5.65
C LEU A 42 6.87 1.00 5.27
N LEU A 43 8.20 1.08 5.44
CA LEU A 43 9.13 -0.03 5.20
C LEU A 43 9.43 -0.86 6.47
N SER A 44 8.78 -0.53 7.58
CA SER A 44 8.95 -1.21 8.87
C SER A 44 8.34 -2.61 8.83
N ASP A 45 8.95 -3.55 9.56
CA ASP A 45 8.39 -4.87 9.82
C ASP A 45 7.13 -4.76 10.71
N ASN A 46 7.06 -3.72 11.56
CA ASN A 46 5.81 -3.34 12.20
C ASN A 46 4.90 -2.60 11.20
N ILE A 47 3.89 -3.31 10.71
CA ILE A 47 2.98 -2.80 9.66
C ILE A 47 1.94 -1.78 10.14
N SER A 48 1.94 -1.37 11.41
CA SER A 48 0.91 -0.49 11.99
C SER A 48 0.74 0.83 11.21
N ALA A 49 1.86 1.48 10.85
CA ALA A 49 1.85 2.71 10.07
C ALA A 49 1.31 2.48 8.64
N ALA A 50 1.72 1.38 8.01
CA ALA A 50 1.29 1.01 6.68
C ALA A 50 -0.21 0.66 6.63
N VAL A 51 -0.71 -0.11 7.60
CA VAL A 51 -2.13 -0.46 7.74
C VAL A 51 -2.98 0.79 7.98
N LYS A 52 -2.54 1.71 8.87
CA LYS A 52 -3.26 2.97 9.14
C LYS A 52 -3.38 3.82 7.87
N CYS A 53 -2.31 3.94 7.08
CA CYS A 53 -2.35 4.67 5.83
C CYS A 53 -3.20 3.96 4.77
N ALA A 54 -3.07 2.64 4.60
CA ALA A 54 -3.89 1.86 3.67
C ALA A 54 -5.39 1.98 3.97
N LYS A 55 -5.80 1.96 5.25
CA LYS A 55 -7.18 2.22 5.66
C LYS A 55 -7.66 3.62 5.23
N LYS A 56 -6.80 4.63 5.30
CA LYS A 56 -7.11 6.00 4.85
C LYS A 56 -7.31 6.06 3.33
N ILE A 57 -6.44 5.41 2.57
CA ILE A 57 -6.56 5.30 1.11
C ILE A 57 -7.88 4.58 0.74
N TYR A 58 -8.17 3.47 1.41
CA TYR A 58 -9.40 2.71 1.20
C TYR A 58 -10.66 3.55 1.44
N LYS A 59 -10.68 4.38 2.50
CA LYS A 59 -11.80 5.31 2.74
C LYS A 59 -11.99 6.33 1.60
N SER A 60 -10.93 6.70 0.89
CA SER A 60 -10.97 7.68 -0.19
C SER A 60 -11.32 7.10 -1.55
N SER A 61 -10.82 5.90 -1.89
CA SER A 61 -10.91 5.36 -3.26
C SER A 61 -11.17 3.86 -3.31
N GLY A 62 -11.46 3.23 -2.16
CA GLY A 62 -11.55 1.77 -2.03
C GLY A 62 -10.29 1.08 -2.51
N PHE A 63 -10.42 -0.18 -2.97
CA PHE A 63 -9.30 -0.92 -3.55
C PHE A 63 -8.89 -0.44 -4.96
N ASN A 64 -9.65 0.46 -5.59
CA ASN A 64 -9.34 0.96 -6.94
C ASN A 64 -8.05 1.80 -7.00
N ALA A 65 -7.55 2.26 -5.85
CA ALA A 65 -6.25 2.91 -5.72
C ALA A 65 -5.06 1.98 -6.06
N TRP A 66 -5.24 0.66 -6.00
CA TRP A 66 -4.18 -0.32 -6.25
C TRP A 66 -4.33 -0.98 -7.62
N TYR A 67 -3.44 -0.65 -8.56
CA TYR A 67 -3.41 -1.28 -9.89
C TYR A 67 -3.21 -2.79 -9.82
N GLY A 68 -2.34 -3.27 -8.91
CA GLY A 68 -2.14 -4.70 -8.68
C GLY A 68 -3.45 -5.42 -8.28
N TRP A 69 -4.25 -4.81 -7.39
CA TRP A 69 -5.56 -5.35 -7.02
C TRP A 69 -6.54 -5.34 -8.19
N LYS A 70 -6.61 -4.24 -8.95
CA LYS A 70 -7.48 -4.14 -10.14
C LYS A 70 -7.17 -5.24 -11.15
N ALA A 71 -5.89 -5.51 -11.39
CA ALA A 71 -5.45 -6.48 -12.40
C ALA A 71 -5.56 -7.94 -11.93
N LYS A 72 -5.34 -8.23 -10.65
CA LYS A 72 -5.14 -9.60 -10.16
C LYS A 72 -6.15 -10.05 -9.11
N CYS A 73 -7.01 -9.17 -8.61
CA CYS A 73 -7.93 -9.48 -7.51
C CYS A 73 -9.39 -9.14 -7.82
N ARG A 74 -9.66 -8.02 -8.49
CA ARG A 74 -11.03 -7.56 -8.77
C ARG A 74 -11.84 -8.61 -9.55
N GLY A 75 -13.03 -8.95 -9.04
CA GLY A 75 -13.95 -9.89 -9.68
C GLY A 75 -13.51 -11.37 -9.65
N ARG A 76 -12.52 -11.73 -8.83
CA ARG A 76 -12.01 -13.10 -8.73
C ARG A 76 -12.36 -13.71 -7.38
N ASN A 77 -12.41 -15.05 -7.33
CA ASN A 77 -12.48 -15.76 -6.07
C ASN A 77 -11.12 -15.69 -5.34
N LEU A 78 -11.10 -15.05 -4.17
CA LEU A 78 -9.90 -14.80 -3.38
C LEU A 78 -9.79 -15.72 -2.16
N SER A 79 -10.69 -16.70 -1.98
CA SER A 79 -10.72 -17.58 -0.80
C SER A 79 -9.39 -18.30 -0.56
N ARG A 80 -8.67 -18.65 -1.65
CA ARG A 80 -7.36 -19.30 -1.58
C ARG A 80 -6.31 -18.53 -0.76
N TYR A 81 -6.41 -17.19 -0.68
CA TYR A 81 -5.40 -16.38 0.02
C TYR A 81 -5.46 -16.51 1.54
N VAL A 82 -6.59 -16.99 2.09
CA VAL A 82 -6.80 -17.19 3.53
C VAL A 82 -7.13 -18.64 3.88
N LYS A 83 -7.10 -19.55 2.89
CA LYS A 83 -7.41 -20.96 3.10
C LYS A 83 -6.37 -21.59 4.02
N GLY A 84 -6.83 -22.16 5.14
CA GLY A 84 -5.98 -22.84 6.11
C GLY A 84 -5.33 -21.91 7.15
N CYS A 85 -5.56 -20.59 7.08
CA CYS A 85 -5.15 -19.67 8.13
C CYS A 85 -5.95 -19.93 9.42
N ARG A 86 -5.26 -20.05 10.55
CA ARG A 86 -5.83 -20.07 11.90
C ARG A 86 -5.39 -18.76 12.57
N TYR A 87 -6.34 -17.98 13.08
CA TYR A 87 -6.12 -16.65 13.65
C TYR A 87 -6.40 -16.66 15.15
#